data_AF-A0A0N0D086-F1
#
_entry.id   AF-A0A0N0D086-F1
#
_cell.length_a   1.000
_cell.length_b   1.000
_cell.length_c   1.000
_cell.angle_alpha   90.00
_cell.angle_beta   90.00
_cell.angle_gamma   90.00
#
_symmetry.space_group_name_H-M   'P 1'
#
loop_
_entity.id
_entity.type
_entity.pdbx_description
1 polymer ?
#
loop_
_entity_poly.entity_id
_entity_poly.type
_entity_poly.pdbx_seq_one_letter_code
_entity_poly.pdbx_strand_id
1 'polypeptide(L)'
;MPEPEKQLKPKTLWHDWFGNLFKVSLIPTGLDVETDVPVMKKLPEADIVIIRRTGTRWTKNQLQRLPDGIRHTQAIHVLIELKYTESINTDAICQIAGYYKFYKIQHKLTKKSELKCFLVSSKTPRKSTLQRFQYHKTRYSGVYHSQLPLFDLFPIISLNDLSDAPHNILFKLFASKKKASIDATKKLKSDLYDQLPMPLRTFLSDYINRCLIEGGKNMDYLNLTQEERMQLRQEWLSKYKASEILAYYSSSEVLSNYSSSEVLSNYTPSEVFSNYSTDQFLAGLSPDQLKALSKAINPGKKVK
;
A
#
# COMPACT_ATOMS: atom_id res chain seq x y z
N MET A 1 -5.95 10.21 -43.37
CA MET A 1 -6.35 9.27 -42.30
C MET A 1 -5.71 9.77 -41.01
N PRO A 2 -6.48 10.07 -39.95
CA PRO A 2 -5.89 10.38 -38.65
C PRO A 2 -5.25 9.12 -38.08
N GLU A 3 -4.01 9.24 -37.59
CA GLU A 3 -3.34 8.16 -36.87
C GLU A 3 -4.21 7.71 -35.69
N PRO A 4 -4.32 6.40 -35.40
CA PRO A 4 -5.02 5.96 -34.21
C PRO A 4 -4.30 6.52 -32.98
N GLU A 5 -5.01 7.33 -32.19
CA GLU A 5 -4.56 7.73 -30.87
C GLU A 5 -4.17 6.48 -30.09
N LYS A 6 -2.88 6.32 -29.80
CA LYS A 6 -2.38 5.26 -28.92
C LYS A 6 -3.06 5.44 -27.57
N GLN A 7 -4.00 4.56 -27.26
CA GLN A 7 -4.61 4.46 -25.94
C GLN A 7 -3.50 4.39 -24.89
N LEU A 8 -3.44 5.41 -24.03
CA LEU A 8 -2.54 5.45 -22.89
C LEU A 8 -2.83 4.20 -22.03
N LYS A 9 -1.80 3.40 -21.77
CA LYS A 9 -1.94 2.26 -20.86
C LYS A 9 -2.47 2.79 -19.52
N PRO A 10 -3.54 2.19 -18.95
CA PRO A 10 -4.05 2.62 -17.66
C PRO A 10 -2.94 2.51 -16.61
N LYS A 11 -2.74 3.60 -15.86
CA LYS A 11 -1.75 3.68 -14.78
C LYS A 11 -1.90 2.50 -13.82
N THR A 12 -0.78 1.97 -13.34
CA THR A 12 -0.84 1.02 -12.24
C THR A 12 -0.88 1.80 -10.92
N LEU A 13 -1.94 1.57 -10.13
CA LEU A 13 -2.22 2.20 -8.83
C LEU A 13 -1.03 2.24 -7.83
N TRP A 14 -0.02 1.38 -8.03
CA TRP A 14 1.15 1.26 -7.15
C TRP A 14 2.09 2.45 -7.18
N HIS A 15 2.25 3.11 -8.33
CA HIS A 15 3.11 4.28 -8.44
C HIS A 15 2.52 5.47 -7.70
N ASP A 16 1.20 5.63 -7.77
CA ASP A 16 0.48 6.67 -7.02
C ASP A 16 0.65 6.46 -5.51
N TRP A 17 0.41 5.24 -5.01
CA TRP A 17 0.62 4.94 -3.59
C TRP A 17 2.07 5.16 -3.16
N PHE A 18 3.05 4.69 -3.94
CA PHE A 18 4.45 4.84 -3.59
C PHE A 18 4.92 6.30 -3.65
N GLY A 19 4.51 7.05 -4.67
CA GLY A 19 4.79 8.47 -4.80
C GLY A 19 4.13 9.31 -3.70
N ASN A 20 2.88 9.01 -3.37
CA ASN A 20 2.15 9.69 -2.30
C ASN A 20 2.73 9.39 -0.92
N LEU A 21 3.29 8.19 -0.69
CA LEU A 21 4.06 7.91 0.53
C LEU A 21 5.19 8.94 0.69
N PHE A 22 5.96 9.19 -0.37
CA PHE A 22 7.04 10.18 -0.32
C PHE A 22 6.51 11.60 -0.11
N LYS A 23 5.42 12.00 -0.78
CA LYS A 23 4.82 13.34 -0.60
C LYS A 23 4.38 13.56 0.84
N VAL A 24 3.53 12.68 1.37
CA VAL A 24 2.95 12.80 2.72
C VAL A 24 4.04 12.67 3.80
N SER A 25 5.07 11.86 3.55
CA SER A 25 6.17 11.65 4.50
C SER A 25 7.20 12.79 4.47
N LEU A 26 7.60 13.30 3.30
CA LEU A 26 8.77 14.17 3.18
C LEU A 26 8.45 15.66 3.01
N ILE A 27 7.32 16.04 2.39
CA ILE A 27 6.96 17.47 2.24
C ILE A 27 6.90 18.19 3.59
N PRO A 28 6.29 17.61 4.65
CA PRO A 28 6.29 18.23 5.98
C PRO A 28 7.67 18.39 6.61
N THR A 29 8.72 17.78 6.04
CA THR A 29 10.11 17.90 6.50
C THR A 29 10.91 18.98 5.74
N GLY A 30 10.23 19.77 4.90
CA GLY A 30 10.84 20.83 4.09
C GLY A 30 11.54 20.32 2.84
N LEU A 31 11.24 19.09 2.40
CA LEU A 31 11.69 18.58 1.11
C LEU A 31 10.64 18.85 0.05
N ASP A 32 11.11 19.07 -1.16
CA ASP A 32 10.24 19.18 -2.32
C ASP A 32 10.15 17.81 -3.01
N VAL A 33 8.93 17.37 -3.28
CA VAL A 33 8.65 16.04 -3.82
C VAL A 33 7.67 16.14 -4.97
N GLU A 34 8.11 15.70 -6.15
CA GLU A 34 7.28 15.62 -7.34
C GLU A 34 7.09 14.15 -7.75
N THR A 35 5.91 13.86 -8.27
CA THR A 35 5.59 12.61 -8.96
C THR A 35 5.01 12.98 -10.32
N ASP A 36 4.98 12.04 -11.26
CA ASP A 36 4.32 12.23 -12.55
C ASP A 36 4.89 13.40 -13.37
N VAL A 37 6.20 13.64 -13.26
CA VAL A 37 6.85 14.75 -13.96
C VAL A 37 6.99 14.40 -15.44
N PRO A 38 6.51 15.25 -16.38
CA PRO A 38 6.77 15.05 -17.79
C PRO A 38 8.27 15.26 -18.05
N VAL A 39 9.01 14.16 -18.17
CA VAL A 39 10.44 14.19 -18.51
C VAL A 39 10.66 14.63 -19.97
N MET A 40 9.59 14.61 -20.78
CA MET A 40 9.58 15.06 -22.18
C MET A 40 8.27 15.81 -22.50
N LYS A 41 8.33 16.76 -23.46
CA LYS A 41 7.16 17.56 -23.91
C LYS A 41 6.01 16.71 -24.49
N LYS A 42 6.29 15.49 -24.96
CA LYS A 42 5.33 14.43 -25.33
C LYS A 42 6.06 13.09 -25.21
N LEU A 43 5.78 12.31 -24.16
CA LEU A 43 6.07 10.87 -23.93
C LEU A 43 5.98 10.56 -22.40
N PRO A 44 5.78 9.29 -21.99
CA PRO A 44 4.85 8.87 -20.95
C PRO A 44 5.08 9.55 -19.59
N GLU A 45 3.99 9.85 -18.90
CA GLU A 45 4.01 10.21 -17.46
C GLU A 45 4.87 9.18 -16.74
N ALA A 46 6.01 9.63 -16.24
CA ALA A 46 7.02 8.74 -15.75
C ALA A 46 6.67 8.31 -14.33
N ASP A 47 6.81 7.01 -14.06
CA ASP A 47 6.67 6.33 -12.77
C ASP A 47 7.79 6.71 -11.77
N ILE A 48 8.22 7.97 -11.80
CA ILE A 48 9.36 8.52 -11.09
C ILE A 48 8.90 9.35 -9.90
N VAL A 49 9.60 9.18 -8.79
CA VAL A 49 9.57 10.15 -7.68
C VAL A 49 10.83 11.00 -7.73
N ILE A 50 10.66 12.32 -7.68
CA ILE A 50 11.74 13.30 -7.63
C ILE A 50 11.73 13.91 -6.25
N ILE A 51 12.86 13.86 -5.56
CA ILE A 51 13.07 14.52 -4.27
C ILE A 51 14.15 15.58 -4.45
N ARG A 52 13.82 16.82 -4.08
CA ARG A 52 14.74 17.96 -4.13
C ARG A 52 14.96 18.49 -2.72
N ARG A 53 16.24 18.68 -2.39
CA ARG A 53 16.69 19.15 -1.09
C ARG A 53 17.23 20.57 -1.23
N THR A 54 16.73 21.48 -0.39
CA THR A 54 17.11 22.90 -0.39
C THR A 54 18.34 23.20 0.47
N GLY A 55 18.61 22.40 1.51
CA GLY A 55 19.76 22.58 2.42
C GLY A 55 21.09 22.01 1.91
N THR A 56 22.12 21.97 2.77
CA THR A 56 23.45 21.39 2.45
C THR A 56 23.62 19.92 2.90
N ARG A 57 22.93 19.49 3.96
CA ARG A 57 22.84 18.08 4.41
C ARG A 57 21.39 17.66 4.66
N TRP A 58 21.15 16.35 4.81
CA TRP A 58 19.88 15.83 5.33
C TRP A 58 19.71 16.18 6.80
N THR A 59 18.51 16.58 7.21
CA THR A 59 18.18 16.75 8.63
C THR A 59 17.92 15.40 9.30
N LYS A 60 17.99 15.35 10.64
CA LYS A 60 17.68 14.11 11.40
C LYS A 60 16.26 13.61 11.11
N ASN A 61 15.29 14.51 11.02
CA ASN A 61 13.89 14.18 10.69
C ASN A 61 13.76 13.62 9.27
N GLN A 62 14.45 14.20 8.28
CA GLN A 62 14.48 13.67 6.91
C GLN A 62 15.10 12.27 6.87
N LEU A 63 16.23 12.07 7.57
CA LEU A 63 16.91 10.77 7.62
C LEU A 63 16.07 9.66 8.27
N GLN A 64 15.16 9.99 9.18
CA GLN A 64 14.24 9.02 9.78
C GLN A 64 13.14 8.55 8.81
N ARG A 65 12.89 9.32 7.74
CA ARG A 65 11.81 9.07 6.76
C ARG A 65 12.30 8.58 5.41
N LEU A 66 13.62 8.45 5.23
CA LEU A 66 14.25 7.98 4.00
C LEU A 66 14.79 6.55 4.20
N PRO A 67 14.62 5.65 3.22
CA PRO A 67 15.10 4.28 3.33
C PRO A 67 16.63 4.22 3.18
N ASP A 68 17.20 3.11 3.60
CA ASP A 68 18.57 2.76 3.26
C ASP A 68 18.82 2.86 1.74
N GLY A 69 20.03 3.25 1.38
CA GLY A 69 20.38 3.66 0.02
C GLY A 69 20.16 5.16 -0.18
N ILE A 70 18.91 5.62 -0.15
CA ILE A 70 18.57 7.04 -0.38
C ILE A 70 19.14 7.91 0.73
N ARG A 71 18.92 7.55 1.99
CA ARG A 71 19.36 8.34 3.15
C ARG A 71 20.88 8.49 3.27
N HIS A 72 21.65 7.74 2.49
CA HIS A 72 23.12 7.78 2.50
C HIS A 72 23.72 8.64 1.39
N THR A 73 22.93 9.03 0.39
CA THR A 73 23.42 9.96 -0.65
C THR A 73 23.55 11.38 -0.08
N GLN A 74 24.42 12.20 -0.65
CA GLN A 74 24.47 13.65 -0.37
C GLN A 74 23.91 14.49 -1.51
N ALA A 75 23.40 13.84 -2.57
CA ALA A 75 22.82 14.50 -3.73
C ALA A 75 21.68 15.45 -3.32
N ILE A 76 21.60 16.57 -4.02
CA ILE A 76 20.55 17.58 -3.84
C ILE A 76 19.28 17.20 -4.62
N HIS A 77 19.43 16.42 -5.70
CA HIS A 77 18.35 15.82 -6.46
C HIS A 77 18.42 14.29 -6.33
N VAL A 78 17.30 13.66 -6.03
CA VAL A 78 17.15 12.20 -6.04
C VAL A 78 16.01 11.83 -6.97
N LEU A 79 16.28 10.93 -7.92
CA LEU A 79 15.27 10.35 -8.81
C LEU A 79 15.08 8.89 -8.44
N ILE A 80 13.84 8.43 -8.39
CA ILE A 80 13.50 7.07 -7.99
C ILE A 80 12.60 6.48 -9.05
N GLU A 81 13.06 5.42 -9.71
CA GLU A 81 12.26 4.61 -10.62
C GLU A 81 11.81 3.36 -9.87
N LEU A 82 10.50 3.16 -9.72
CA LEU A 82 9.93 1.97 -9.10
C LEU A 82 9.65 0.90 -10.15
N LYS A 83 10.12 -0.33 -9.94
CA LYS A 83 9.67 -1.52 -10.65
C LYS A 83 8.87 -2.41 -9.71
N TYR A 84 7.56 -2.35 -9.85
CA TYR A 84 6.63 -3.04 -8.96
C TYR A 84 6.30 -4.46 -9.43
N THR A 85 5.77 -4.58 -10.65
CA THR A 85 5.28 -5.85 -11.20
C THR A 85 6.39 -6.70 -11.82
N GLU A 86 7.53 -6.09 -12.15
CA GLU A 86 8.70 -6.76 -12.72
C GLU A 86 9.94 -6.62 -11.84
N SER A 87 10.88 -7.55 -12.00
CA SER A 87 12.23 -7.39 -11.44
C SER A 87 13.03 -6.44 -12.33
N ILE A 88 14.04 -5.78 -11.77
CA ILE A 88 15.01 -4.99 -12.54
C ILE A 88 15.60 -5.82 -13.69
N ASN A 89 15.64 -5.22 -14.88
CA ASN A 89 16.14 -5.77 -16.13
C ASN A 89 16.88 -4.66 -16.93
N THR A 90 17.32 -4.98 -18.15
CA THR A 90 18.03 -4.04 -19.02
C THR A 90 17.20 -2.79 -19.32
N ASP A 91 15.90 -2.94 -19.59
CA ASP A 91 15.03 -1.83 -19.97
C ASP A 91 14.87 -0.84 -18.83
N ALA A 92 14.72 -1.32 -17.59
CA ALA A 92 14.69 -0.48 -16.39
C ALA A 92 15.98 0.36 -16.25
N ILE A 93 17.15 -0.24 -16.54
CA ILE A 93 18.45 0.45 -16.48
C ILE A 93 18.57 1.49 -17.61
N CYS A 94 18.16 1.15 -18.84
CA CYS A 94 18.15 2.09 -19.96
C CYS A 94 17.21 3.27 -19.69
N GLN A 95 16.05 3.00 -19.13
CA GLN A 95 15.04 4.00 -18.79
C GLN A 95 15.57 5.00 -17.76
N ILE A 96 16.11 4.52 -16.62
CA ILE A 96 16.66 5.42 -15.60
C ILE A 96 17.91 6.17 -16.08
N ALA A 97 18.71 5.58 -16.97
CA ALA A 97 19.83 6.27 -17.60
C ALA A 97 19.36 7.42 -18.50
N GLY A 98 18.27 7.22 -19.25
CA GLY A 98 17.59 8.27 -19.99
C GLY A 98 17.13 9.40 -19.07
N TYR A 99 16.43 9.07 -17.98
CA TYR A 99 15.98 10.05 -16.98
C TYR A 99 17.14 10.83 -16.38
N TYR A 100 18.22 10.15 -16.00
CA TYR A 100 19.44 10.80 -15.51
C TYR A 100 19.98 11.83 -16.51
N LYS A 101 20.10 11.46 -17.80
CA LYS A 101 20.64 12.36 -18.82
C LYS A 101 19.74 13.58 -19.05
N PHE A 102 18.45 13.37 -19.27
CA PHE A 102 17.52 14.45 -19.61
C PHE A 102 17.25 15.37 -18.43
N TYR A 103 17.10 14.82 -17.22
CA TYR A 103 16.92 15.61 -16.01
C TYR A 103 18.12 16.53 -15.75
N LYS A 104 19.36 16.03 -15.90
CA LYS A 104 20.55 16.87 -15.77
C LYS A 104 20.57 18.02 -16.77
N ILE A 105 20.16 17.80 -18.01
CA ILE A 105 20.10 18.84 -19.06
C ILE A 105 19.06 19.89 -18.67
N GLN A 106 17.84 19.47 -18.34
CA GLN A 106 16.73 20.36 -18.02
C GLN A 106 17.03 21.23 -16.78
N HIS A 107 17.66 20.65 -15.76
CA HIS A 107 17.97 21.33 -14.50
C HIS A 107 19.40 21.89 -14.45
N LYS A 108 20.14 21.88 -15.56
CA LYS A 108 21.51 22.42 -15.68
C LYS A 108 22.48 21.87 -14.61
N LEU A 109 22.32 20.61 -14.23
CA LEU A 109 23.17 19.95 -13.24
C LEU A 109 24.48 19.52 -13.91
N THR A 110 25.61 19.96 -13.37
CA THR A 110 26.93 19.74 -13.99
C THR A 110 27.70 18.63 -13.29
N LYS A 111 27.66 18.59 -11.96
CA LYS A 111 28.44 17.63 -11.16
C LYS A 111 27.73 16.28 -11.07
N LYS A 112 28.52 15.19 -11.00
CA LYS A 112 27.98 13.83 -10.75
C LYS A 112 27.30 13.74 -9.37
N SER A 113 27.79 14.49 -8.39
CA SER A 113 27.30 14.48 -7.01
C SER A 113 25.96 15.19 -6.79
N GLU A 114 25.49 15.99 -7.75
CA GLU A 114 24.24 16.76 -7.60
C GLU A 114 22.98 15.88 -7.76
N LEU A 115 23.08 14.81 -8.54
CA LEU A 115 21.97 13.91 -8.84
C LEU A 115 22.34 12.46 -8.51
N LYS A 116 21.46 11.77 -7.78
CA LYS A 116 21.52 10.32 -7.62
C LYS A 116 20.20 9.69 -8.03
N CYS A 117 20.25 8.70 -8.91
CA CYS A 117 19.06 7.97 -9.33
C CYS A 117 19.07 6.57 -8.70
N PHE A 118 17.92 6.09 -8.24
CA PHE A 118 17.77 4.77 -7.62
C PHE A 118 16.75 3.94 -8.39
N LEU A 119 17.10 2.68 -8.63
CA LEU A 119 16.17 1.66 -9.11
C LEU A 119 15.58 0.95 -7.90
N VAL A 120 14.32 1.20 -7.58
CA VAL A 120 13.62 0.52 -6.48
C VAL A 120 12.84 -0.66 -7.06
N SER A 121 13.00 -1.85 -6.48
CA SER A 121 12.27 -3.03 -6.91
C SER A 121 11.44 -3.60 -5.77
N SER A 122 10.14 -3.78 -6.03
CA SER A 122 9.24 -4.51 -5.14
C SER A 122 9.61 -6.01 -5.11
N LYS A 123 10.03 -6.56 -6.27
CA LYS A 123 10.54 -7.93 -6.40
C LYS A 123 12.02 -8.01 -6.02
N THR A 124 12.44 -9.16 -5.49
CA THR A 124 13.88 -9.40 -5.27
C THR A 124 14.59 -9.43 -6.63
N PRO A 125 15.63 -8.61 -6.86
CA PRO A 125 16.36 -8.60 -8.11
C PRO A 125 16.94 -9.98 -8.47
N ARG A 126 16.80 -10.38 -9.73
CA ARG A 126 17.33 -11.67 -10.22
C ARG A 126 18.86 -11.71 -10.11
N LYS A 127 19.39 -12.83 -9.62
CA LYS A 127 20.85 -13.06 -9.50
C LYS A 127 21.59 -12.85 -10.83
N SER A 128 21.01 -13.33 -11.93
CA SER A 128 21.58 -13.17 -13.28
C SER A 128 21.68 -11.70 -13.71
N THR A 129 20.66 -10.88 -13.43
CA THR A 129 20.71 -9.43 -13.68
C THR A 129 21.81 -8.78 -12.84
N LEU A 130 21.86 -9.08 -11.54
CA LEU A 130 22.88 -8.53 -10.64
C LEU A 130 24.30 -8.87 -11.12
N GLN A 131 24.55 -10.13 -11.49
CA GLN A 131 25.84 -10.59 -12.02
C GLN A 131 26.20 -9.91 -13.33
N ARG A 132 25.26 -9.87 -14.30
CA ARG A 132 25.46 -9.26 -15.62
C ARG A 132 25.92 -7.80 -15.53
N PHE A 133 25.35 -7.04 -14.59
CA PHE A 133 25.67 -5.63 -14.39
C PHE A 133 26.59 -5.39 -13.18
N GLN A 134 27.21 -6.45 -12.65
CA GLN A 134 28.16 -6.43 -11.53
C GLN A 134 27.67 -5.68 -10.27
N TYR A 135 26.39 -5.82 -9.95
CA TYR A 135 25.82 -5.33 -8.71
C TYR A 135 26.14 -6.26 -7.55
N HIS A 136 26.66 -5.66 -6.48
CA HIS A 136 27.02 -6.35 -5.24
C HIS A 136 26.25 -5.75 -4.08
N LYS A 137 25.93 -6.59 -3.08
CA LYS A 137 25.32 -6.12 -1.84
C LYS A 137 26.27 -5.15 -1.14
N THR A 138 25.71 -4.10 -0.56
CA THR A 138 26.44 -3.21 0.33
C THR A 138 26.33 -3.70 1.78
N ARG A 139 26.92 -2.95 2.72
CA ARG A 139 26.70 -3.16 4.16
C ARG A 139 25.24 -2.94 4.59
N TYR A 140 24.41 -2.29 3.77
CA TYR A 140 23.00 -2.07 4.04
C TYR A 140 22.17 -3.13 3.33
N SER A 141 21.38 -3.88 4.11
CA SER A 141 20.53 -4.95 3.57
C SER A 141 19.60 -4.41 2.49
N GLY A 142 19.50 -5.11 1.37
CA GLY A 142 18.65 -4.73 0.24
C GLY A 142 19.20 -3.62 -0.66
N VAL A 143 20.35 -3.03 -0.35
CA VAL A 143 20.99 -2.00 -1.20
C VAL A 143 22.15 -2.61 -1.97
N TYR A 144 22.17 -2.39 -3.29
CA TYR A 144 23.18 -2.92 -4.20
C TYR A 144 23.86 -1.81 -5.00
N HIS A 145 25.17 -1.91 -5.18
CA HIS A 145 25.97 -1.02 -6.04
C HIS A 145 26.70 -1.81 -7.12
N SER A 146 26.77 -1.23 -8.31
CA SER A 146 27.58 -1.79 -9.38
C SER A 146 29.04 -1.35 -9.26
N GLN A 147 29.95 -2.24 -9.64
CA GLN A 147 31.38 -1.90 -9.82
C GLN A 147 31.66 -1.21 -11.16
N LEU A 148 30.70 -1.24 -12.10
CA LEU A 148 30.85 -0.64 -13.41
C LEU A 148 30.49 0.86 -13.34
N PRO A 149 31.33 1.78 -13.84
CA PRO A 149 31.16 3.23 -13.66
C PRO A 149 29.80 3.80 -14.09
N LEU A 150 29.24 3.28 -15.18
CA LEU A 150 27.94 3.72 -15.69
C LEU A 150 26.79 3.27 -14.77
N PHE A 151 26.85 2.05 -14.25
CA PHE A 151 25.77 1.48 -13.44
C PHE A 151 25.87 1.85 -11.96
N ASP A 152 27.04 2.26 -11.45
CA ASP A 152 27.16 2.86 -10.11
C ASP A 152 26.31 4.13 -9.96
N LEU A 153 25.93 4.79 -11.07
CA LEU A 153 24.98 5.89 -11.06
C LEU A 153 23.58 5.48 -10.56
N PHE A 154 23.23 4.20 -10.66
CA PHE A 154 21.87 3.68 -10.46
C PHE A 154 21.80 2.57 -9.40
N PRO A 155 22.12 2.83 -8.10
CA PRO A 155 22.02 1.79 -7.08
C PRO A 155 20.62 1.18 -7.03
N ILE A 156 20.57 -0.12 -6.77
CA ILE A 156 19.32 -0.87 -6.66
C ILE A 156 18.91 -0.98 -5.20
N ILE A 157 17.63 -0.74 -4.91
CA ILE A 157 17.02 -0.97 -3.61
C ILE A 157 15.96 -2.06 -3.77
N SER A 158 16.16 -3.20 -3.11
CA SER A 158 15.23 -4.32 -3.07
C SER A 158 14.35 -4.22 -1.82
N LEU A 159 13.07 -3.90 -1.99
CA LEU A 159 12.15 -3.70 -0.87
C LEU A 159 11.95 -4.97 -0.04
N ASN A 160 11.99 -6.15 -0.69
CA ASN A 160 11.94 -7.44 -0.03
C ASN A 160 13.13 -7.71 0.89
N ASP A 161 14.30 -7.13 0.60
CA ASP A 161 15.56 -7.46 1.26
C ASP A 161 16.04 -6.34 2.20
N LEU A 162 15.33 -5.21 2.26
CA LEU A 162 15.59 -4.14 3.24
C LEU A 162 15.54 -4.69 4.67
N SER A 163 16.38 -4.12 5.54
CA SER A 163 16.38 -4.46 6.97
C SER A 163 15.10 -4.00 7.64
N ASP A 164 14.81 -4.52 8.83
CA ASP A 164 13.67 -4.09 9.63
C ASP A 164 13.94 -2.84 10.48
N ALA A 165 14.93 -2.04 10.10
CA ALA A 165 15.17 -0.77 10.77
C ALA A 165 13.97 0.17 10.58
N PRO A 166 13.63 1.02 11.59
CA PRO A 166 12.45 1.89 11.57
C PRO A 166 12.20 2.66 10.27
N HIS A 167 13.26 3.25 9.69
CA HIS A 167 13.20 4.07 8.49
C HIS A 167 12.95 3.28 7.19
N ASN A 168 13.08 1.95 7.22
CA ASN A 168 12.80 1.08 6.08
C ASN A 168 11.37 0.53 6.10
N ILE A 169 10.71 0.48 7.26
CA ILE A 169 9.43 -0.23 7.46
C ILE A 169 8.36 0.24 6.48
N LEU A 170 8.19 1.56 6.31
CA LEU A 170 7.16 2.12 5.42
C LEU A 170 7.34 1.67 3.95
N PHE A 171 8.58 1.49 3.52
CA PHE A 171 8.91 1.07 2.16
C PHE A 171 8.75 -0.44 1.98
N LYS A 172 8.98 -1.22 3.05
CA LYS A 172 8.77 -2.67 3.04
C LYS A 172 7.29 -3.06 2.91
N LEU A 173 6.34 -2.15 3.20
CA LEU A 173 4.92 -2.37 2.90
C LEU A 173 4.68 -2.68 1.41
N PHE A 174 5.46 -2.02 0.53
CA PHE A 174 5.41 -2.16 -0.92
C PHE A 174 6.23 -3.36 -1.45
N ALA A 175 6.77 -4.21 -0.57
CA ALA A 175 7.52 -5.39 -0.95
C ALA A 175 6.60 -6.47 -1.56
N SER A 176 7.10 -7.22 -2.55
CA SER A 176 6.29 -8.21 -3.27
C SER A 176 6.12 -9.54 -2.53
N LYS A 177 6.94 -9.81 -1.49
CA LYS A 177 6.83 -11.03 -0.69
C LYS A 177 5.81 -10.80 0.43
N LYS A 178 4.79 -11.65 0.50
CA LYS A 178 3.76 -11.66 1.56
C LYS A 178 4.36 -11.44 2.95
N LYS A 179 5.32 -12.28 3.33
CA LYS A 179 5.98 -12.22 4.63
C LYS A 179 6.62 -10.85 4.90
N ALA A 180 7.32 -10.28 3.92
CA ALA A 180 7.98 -8.99 4.10
C ALA A 180 6.97 -7.84 4.33
N SER A 181 5.86 -7.83 3.57
CA SER A 181 4.81 -6.81 3.70
C SER A 181 3.99 -6.98 4.99
N ILE A 182 3.64 -8.22 5.37
CA ILE A 182 2.93 -8.52 6.63
C ILE A 182 3.82 -8.17 7.84
N ASP A 183 5.08 -8.60 7.86
CA ASP A 183 5.99 -8.31 8.95
C ASP A 183 6.23 -6.78 9.09
N ALA A 184 6.30 -6.06 7.97
CA ALA A 184 6.36 -4.59 7.97
C ALA A 184 5.08 -3.94 8.52
N THR A 185 3.91 -4.48 8.19
CA THR A 185 2.62 -4.00 8.71
C THR A 185 2.55 -4.18 10.24
N LYS A 186 2.99 -5.34 10.74
CA LYS A 186 3.09 -5.64 12.17
C LYS A 186 4.01 -4.65 12.88
N LYS A 187 5.23 -4.47 12.36
CA LYS A 187 6.22 -3.53 12.93
C LYS A 187 5.77 -2.07 12.87
N LEU A 188 5.12 -1.68 11.78
CA LEU A 188 4.50 -0.36 11.70
C LEU A 188 3.52 -0.18 12.85
N LYS A 189 2.56 -1.11 13.00
CA LYS A 189 1.55 -1.02 14.06
C LYS A 189 2.15 -0.98 15.46
N SER A 190 3.11 -1.85 15.76
CA SER A 190 3.66 -1.99 17.12
C SER A 190 4.63 -0.87 17.48
N ASP A 191 5.53 -0.51 16.57
CA ASP A 191 6.74 0.23 16.94
C ASP A 191 6.70 1.69 16.48
N LEU A 192 5.98 2.00 15.39
CA LEU A 192 6.11 3.29 14.70
C LEU A 192 4.80 4.08 14.65
N TYR A 193 3.65 3.42 14.47
CA TYR A 193 2.41 4.05 14.05
C TYR A 193 2.02 5.24 14.93
N ASP A 194 2.08 5.09 16.25
CA ASP A 194 1.67 6.11 17.21
C ASP A 194 2.59 7.35 17.22
N GLN A 195 3.82 7.22 16.72
CA GLN A 195 4.81 8.30 16.63
C GLN A 195 4.73 9.06 15.30
N LEU A 196 3.98 8.54 14.32
CA LEU A 196 3.88 9.16 13.00
C LEU A 196 2.91 10.36 13.02
N PRO A 197 3.18 11.41 12.22
CA PRO A 197 2.24 12.51 12.05
C PRO A 197 0.88 12.02 11.54
N MET A 198 -0.20 12.68 11.99
CA MET A 198 -1.57 12.29 11.65
C MET A 198 -1.80 12.07 10.13
N PRO A 199 -1.37 12.96 9.22
CA PRO A 199 -1.58 12.75 7.78
C PRO A 199 -0.93 11.47 7.26
N LEU A 200 0.26 11.12 7.79
CA LEU A 200 0.96 9.89 7.40
C LEU A 200 0.28 8.65 7.99
N ARG A 201 -0.25 8.73 9.21
CA ARG A 201 -1.05 7.64 9.81
C ARG A 201 -2.31 7.36 9.01
N THR A 202 -3.06 8.40 8.64
CA THR A 202 -4.26 8.28 7.80
C THR A 202 -3.92 7.63 6.46
N PHE A 203 -2.90 8.14 5.78
CA PHE A 203 -2.44 7.56 4.51
C PHE A 203 -2.08 6.08 4.63
N LEU A 204 -1.33 5.69 5.67
CA LEU A 204 -0.92 4.30 5.88
C LEU A 204 -2.10 3.39 6.23
N SER A 205 -3.07 3.87 7.03
CA SER A 205 -4.31 3.15 7.30
C SER A 205 -5.08 2.88 6.01
N ASP A 206 -5.24 3.90 5.16
CA ASP A 206 -5.94 3.76 3.88
C ASP A 206 -5.23 2.77 2.96
N TYR A 207 -3.90 2.85 2.88
CA TYR A 207 -3.10 1.90 2.11
C TYR A 207 -3.31 0.46 2.62
N ILE A 208 -3.17 0.23 3.93
CA ILE A 208 -3.29 -1.12 4.51
C ILE A 208 -4.71 -1.66 4.31
N ASN A 209 -5.74 -0.87 4.59
CA ASN A 209 -7.13 -1.28 4.44
C ASN A 209 -7.45 -1.62 2.98
N ARG A 210 -7.14 -0.73 2.02
CA ARG A 210 -7.51 -0.91 0.62
C ARG A 210 -6.63 -1.91 -0.13
N CYS A 211 -5.32 -1.88 0.13
CA CYS A 211 -4.35 -2.63 -0.67
C CYS A 211 -4.04 -4.01 -0.09
N LEU A 212 -4.06 -4.16 1.25
CA LEU A 212 -3.69 -5.42 1.90
C LEU A 212 -4.90 -6.18 2.43
N ILE A 213 -5.85 -5.49 3.08
CA ILE A 213 -6.96 -6.14 3.79
C ILE A 213 -8.16 -6.40 2.90
N GLU A 214 -8.69 -5.38 2.22
CA GLU A 214 -9.84 -5.52 1.32
C GLU A 214 -9.43 -6.32 0.09
N GLY A 215 -8.32 -5.92 -0.53
CA GLY A 215 -7.87 -6.44 -1.81
C GLY A 215 -8.88 -6.20 -2.94
N GLY A 216 -8.42 -6.23 -4.18
CA GLY A 216 -9.29 -5.96 -5.32
C GLY A 216 -8.67 -6.43 -6.63
N LYS A 217 -9.47 -6.43 -7.71
CA LYS A 217 -9.08 -6.98 -9.03
C LYS A 217 -7.75 -6.44 -9.57
N ASN A 218 -7.35 -5.22 -9.16
CA ASN A 218 -6.10 -4.58 -9.57
C ASN A 218 -5.06 -4.44 -8.43
N MET A 219 -5.39 -4.87 -7.20
CA MET A 219 -4.58 -4.66 -5.99
C MET A 219 -4.19 -5.97 -5.27
N ASP A 220 -4.61 -7.14 -5.76
CA ASP A 220 -4.30 -8.45 -5.16
C ASP A 220 -2.95 -9.03 -5.61
N TYR A 221 -1.88 -8.24 -5.54
CA TYR A 221 -0.55 -8.65 -5.99
C TYR A 221 0.15 -9.61 -5.02
N LEU A 222 -0.21 -9.55 -3.73
CA LEU A 222 0.33 -10.45 -2.71
C LEU A 222 -0.32 -11.83 -2.78
N ASN A 223 -1.47 -11.97 -3.44
CA ASN A 223 -2.28 -13.20 -3.45
C ASN A 223 -2.59 -13.70 -2.04
N LEU A 224 -2.94 -12.79 -1.12
CA LEU A 224 -3.29 -13.16 0.26
C LEU A 224 -4.57 -14.00 0.26
N THR A 225 -4.59 -15.11 1.01
CA THR A 225 -5.82 -15.88 1.21
C THR A 225 -6.83 -15.09 2.04
N GLN A 226 -8.09 -15.51 2.01
CA GLN A 226 -9.14 -14.88 2.82
C GLN A 226 -8.79 -14.95 4.32
N GLU A 227 -8.25 -16.08 4.78
CA GLU A 227 -7.81 -16.28 6.17
C GLU A 227 -6.65 -15.34 6.53
N GLU A 228 -5.65 -15.21 5.64
CA GLU A 228 -4.52 -14.28 5.83
C GLU A 228 -5.03 -12.82 5.95
N ARG A 229 -5.99 -12.42 5.13
CA ARG A 229 -6.60 -11.08 5.19
C ARG A 229 -7.41 -10.86 6.46
N MET A 230 -8.19 -11.86 6.88
CA MET A 230 -8.96 -11.79 8.12
C MET A 230 -8.06 -11.70 9.33
N GLN A 231 -6.98 -12.50 9.38
CA GLN A 231 -5.98 -12.40 10.43
C GLN A 231 -5.32 -11.02 10.46
N LEU A 232 -4.88 -10.52 9.29
CA LEU A 232 -4.27 -9.20 9.20
C LEU A 232 -5.24 -8.09 9.62
N ARG A 233 -6.52 -8.20 9.27
CA ARG A 233 -7.57 -7.26 9.69
C ARG A 233 -7.73 -7.26 11.20
N GLN A 234 -7.86 -8.44 11.82
CA GLN A 234 -7.98 -8.56 13.27
C GLN A 234 -6.74 -7.99 13.97
N GLU A 235 -5.56 -8.37 13.50
CA GLU A 235 -4.30 -7.86 14.03
C GLU A 235 -4.12 -6.35 13.80
N TRP A 236 -4.65 -5.76 12.72
CA TRP A 236 -4.58 -4.32 12.46
C TRP A 236 -5.56 -3.54 13.35
N LEU A 237 -6.76 -4.08 13.54
CA LEU A 237 -7.83 -3.44 14.33
C LEU A 237 -7.71 -3.68 15.84
N SER A 238 -6.97 -4.68 16.30
CA SER A 238 -6.91 -5.09 17.73
C SER A 238 -6.48 -4.02 18.75
N LYS A 239 -5.95 -2.87 18.31
CA LYS A 239 -5.58 -1.75 19.20
C LYS A 239 -6.77 -0.82 19.48
N TYR A 240 -7.80 -0.87 18.64
CA TYR A 240 -8.99 -0.03 18.76
C TYR A 240 -10.10 -0.81 19.45
N LYS A 241 -10.89 -0.13 20.27
CA LYS A 241 -12.11 -0.75 20.80
C LYS A 241 -13.09 -0.95 19.66
N ALA A 242 -13.87 -2.04 19.70
CA ALA A 242 -14.90 -2.30 18.68
C ALA A 242 -15.83 -1.09 18.49
N SER A 243 -16.20 -0.41 19.57
CA SER A 243 -17.01 0.82 19.54
C SER A 243 -16.36 1.98 18.78
N GLU A 244 -15.04 2.12 18.84
CA GLU A 244 -14.29 3.18 18.15
C GLU A 244 -14.17 2.88 16.65
N ILE A 245 -14.05 1.61 16.28
CA ILE A 245 -14.02 1.19 14.87
C ILE A 245 -15.41 1.33 14.25
N LEU A 246 -16.43 0.83 14.94
CA LEU A 246 -17.82 0.85 14.46
C LEU A 246 -18.37 2.27 14.28
N ALA A 247 -17.80 3.28 14.96
CA ALA A 247 -18.18 4.68 14.76
C ALA A 247 -17.90 5.19 13.33
N TYR A 248 -17.01 4.54 12.57
CA TYR A 248 -16.66 4.92 11.20
C TYR A 248 -17.45 4.16 10.13
N TYR A 249 -18.28 3.19 10.51
CA TYR A 249 -19.05 2.36 9.58
C TYR A 249 -20.54 2.47 9.89
N SER A 250 -21.37 2.48 8.85
CA SER A 250 -22.81 2.29 9.03
C SER A 250 -23.10 0.86 9.44
N SER A 251 -24.18 0.64 10.21
CA SER A 251 -24.62 -0.71 10.59
C SER A 251 -24.83 -1.61 9.38
N SER A 252 -25.31 -1.05 8.25
CA SER A 252 -25.49 -1.78 7.00
C SER A 252 -24.18 -2.25 6.35
N GLU A 253 -23.11 -1.46 6.42
CA GLU A 253 -21.80 -1.85 5.88
C GLU A 253 -21.13 -2.94 6.72
N VAL A 254 -21.39 -2.94 8.03
CA VAL A 254 -20.89 -3.99 8.93
C VAL A 254 -21.66 -5.29 8.68
N LEU A 255 -22.99 -5.21 8.66
CA LEU A 255 -23.87 -6.39 8.53
C LEU A 255 -23.82 -7.04 7.15
N SER A 256 -23.47 -6.31 6.08
CA SER A 256 -23.34 -6.88 4.73
C SER A 256 -22.26 -7.96 4.60
N ASN A 257 -21.34 -8.04 5.57
CA ASN A 257 -20.28 -9.06 5.59
C ASN A 257 -20.69 -10.36 6.30
N TYR A 258 -21.89 -10.44 6.86
CA TYR A 258 -22.39 -11.61 7.59
C TYR A 258 -23.69 -12.11 6.98
N SER A 259 -23.90 -13.42 6.95
CA SER A 259 -25.20 -13.99 6.64
C SER A 259 -26.19 -13.72 7.78
N SER A 260 -27.49 -13.65 7.45
CA SER A 260 -28.53 -13.48 8.47
C SER A 260 -28.46 -14.56 9.56
N SER A 261 -28.08 -15.79 9.22
CA SER A 261 -27.88 -16.88 10.17
C SER A 261 -26.69 -16.68 11.12
N GLU A 262 -25.58 -16.13 10.63
CA GLU A 262 -24.41 -15.83 11.47
C GLU A 262 -24.65 -14.66 12.42
N VAL A 263 -25.47 -13.70 12.01
CA VAL A 263 -25.88 -12.59 12.89
C VAL A 263 -26.83 -13.12 13.97
N LEU A 264 -27.88 -13.85 13.56
CA LEU A 264 -28.93 -14.32 14.48
C LEU A 264 -28.46 -15.39 15.47
N SER A 265 -27.38 -16.14 15.18
CA SER A 265 -26.83 -17.14 16.10
C SER A 265 -26.28 -16.54 17.41
N ASN A 266 -26.01 -15.23 17.43
CA ASN A 266 -25.55 -14.51 18.61
C ASN A 266 -26.68 -13.97 19.50
N TYR A 267 -27.93 -14.16 19.10
CA TYR A 267 -29.10 -13.69 19.84
C TYR A 267 -30.02 -14.87 20.18
N THR A 268 -30.60 -14.82 21.38
CA THR A 268 -31.68 -15.73 21.73
C THR A 268 -32.95 -15.37 20.93
N PRO A 269 -33.83 -16.34 20.66
CA PRO A 269 -35.11 -16.05 20.01
C PRO A 269 -35.89 -14.93 20.72
N SER A 270 -35.91 -14.91 22.05
CA SER A 270 -36.59 -13.88 22.84
C SER A 270 -36.00 -12.48 22.64
N GLU A 271 -34.67 -12.34 22.56
CA GLU A 271 -34.02 -11.05 22.28
C GLU A 271 -34.36 -10.55 20.88
N VAL A 272 -34.38 -11.43 19.88
CA VAL A 272 -34.78 -11.08 18.51
C VAL A 272 -36.24 -10.62 18.49
N PHE A 273 -37.15 -11.40 19.08
CA PHE A 273 -38.59 -11.09 19.07
C PHE A 273 -38.97 -9.84 19.86
N SER A 274 -38.18 -9.45 20.87
CA SER A 274 -38.42 -8.22 21.63
C SER A 274 -38.37 -6.94 20.79
N ASN A 275 -37.72 -7.00 19.62
CA ASN A 275 -37.58 -5.87 18.69
C ASN A 275 -38.66 -5.79 17.61
N TYR A 276 -39.61 -6.75 17.58
CA TYR A 276 -40.71 -6.76 16.63
C TYR A 276 -42.03 -6.55 17.37
N SER A 277 -42.91 -5.70 16.82
CA SER A 277 -44.30 -5.66 17.25
C SER A 277 -45.01 -6.97 16.89
N THR A 278 -46.07 -7.31 17.62
CA THR A 278 -46.89 -8.49 17.35
C THR A 278 -47.39 -8.52 15.90
N ASP A 279 -47.78 -7.38 15.35
CA ASP A 279 -48.26 -7.27 13.97
C ASP A 279 -47.15 -7.54 12.94
N GLN A 280 -45.93 -7.03 13.19
CA GLN A 280 -44.77 -7.30 12.32
C GLN A 280 -44.36 -8.77 12.35
N PHE A 281 -44.45 -9.41 13.51
CA PHE A 281 -44.18 -10.84 13.64
C PHE A 281 -45.21 -11.68 12.86
N LEU A 282 -46.50 -11.38 13.06
CA LEU A 282 -47.59 -12.11 12.39
C LEU A 282 -47.57 -11.95 10.87
N ALA A 283 -47.18 -10.78 10.36
CA ALA A 283 -47.08 -10.51 8.93
C ALA A 283 -46.02 -11.36 8.20
N GLY A 284 -45.01 -11.84 8.92
CA GLY A 284 -43.94 -12.68 8.36
C GLY A 284 -44.22 -14.19 8.41
N LEU A 285 -45.31 -14.63 9.06
CA LEU A 285 -45.65 -16.04 9.19
C LEU A 285 -46.40 -16.56 7.97
N SER A 286 -46.07 -17.77 7.55
CA SER A 286 -46.88 -18.47 6.53
C SER A 286 -48.27 -18.83 7.08
N PRO A 287 -49.27 -19.07 6.21
CA PRO A 287 -50.60 -19.50 6.64
C PRO A 287 -50.58 -20.75 7.55
N ASP A 288 -49.67 -21.68 7.30
CA ASP A 288 -49.50 -22.89 8.11
C ASP A 288 -48.93 -22.59 9.50
N GLN A 289 -47.98 -21.66 9.59
CA GLN A 289 -47.41 -21.20 10.86
C GLN A 289 -48.46 -20.44 11.69
N LEU A 290 -49.28 -19.59 11.06
CA LEU A 290 -50.40 -18.91 11.72
C LEU A 290 -51.44 -19.91 12.26
N LYS A 291 -51.73 -20.97 11.51
CA LYS A 291 -52.64 -22.04 11.94
C LYS A 291 -52.07 -22.83 13.12
N ALA A 292 -50.78 -23.14 13.10
CA ALA A 292 -50.09 -23.81 14.20
C ALA A 292 -50.07 -22.93 15.47
N LEU A 293 -49.80 -21.63 15.33
CA LEU A 293 -49.81 -20.67 16.43
C LEU A 293 -51.22 -20.54 17.05
N SER A 294 -52.26 -20.39 16.20
CA SER A 294 -53.66 -20.34 16.63
C SER A 294 -54.07 -21.59 17.41
N LYS A 295 -53.62 -22.77 16.97
CA LYS A 295 -53.86 -24.05 17.65
C LYS A 295 -53.11 -24.15 18.99
N ALA A 296 -51.92 -23.59 19.09
CA ALA A 296 -51.14 -23.57 20.34
C ALA A 296 -51.73 -22.61 21.38
N ILE A 297 -52.29 -21.46 20.94
CA ILE A 297 -52.92 -20.46 21.81
C ILE A 297 -54.34 -20.88 22.23
N ASN A 298 -55.07 -21.57 21.34
CA ASN A 298 -56.43 -22.07 21.59
C ASN A 298 -56.52 -23.57 21.28
N PRO A 299 -55.99 -24.46 22.14
CA PRO A 299 -55.98 -25.91 21.90
C PRO A 299 -57.39 -26.54 21.80
N GLY A 300 -58.46 -25.79 22.08
CA GLY A 300 -59.85 -26.27 22.12
C GLY A 300 -60.83 -25.70 21.07
N LYS A 301 -60.45 -24.76 20.19
CA LYS A 301 -61.39 -24.24 19.17
C LYS A 301 -61.19 -24.95 17.83
N LYS A 302 -62.09 -25.88 17.50
CA LYS A 302 -62.26 -26.39 16.14
C LYS A 302 -62.65 -25.23 15.23
N VAL A 303 -61.79 -24.87 14.28
CA VAL A 303 -62.11 -23.95 13.18
C VAL A 303 -63.14 -24.66 12.29
N LYS A 304 -64.38 -24.16 12.29
CA LYS A 304 -65.39 -24.48 11.26
C LYS A 304 -65.15 -23.60 10.05
#